data_AF-X1NCE2-F1
#
_entry.id   AF-X1NCE2-F1
#
_cell.length_a   1.000
_cell.length_b   1.000
_cell.length_c   1.000
_cell.angle_alpha   90.00
_cell.angle_beta   90.00
_cell.angle_gamma   90.00
#
_symmetry.space_group_name_H-M   'P 1'
#
loop_
_entity.id
_entity.type
_entity.pdbx_description
1 polymer ?
#
loop_
_entity_poly.entity_id
_entity_poly.type
_entity_poly.pdbx_seq_one_letter_code
_entity_poly.pdbx_strand_id
1 'polypeptide(L)'
;GAFFDYIWNGWLCLASPVLSNTGTDRGLPISCFGIDVADSIQDIGSKNLEMMLLAKHGGGVGIGINQIRPAGAKITGNGTSDGVVPFCKIYDSTILATNQGSVRRGAASVNINIDHPA
;
A
#
# COMPACT_ATOMS: atom_id res chain seq x y z
N GLY A 1 -12.14 -30.79 16.26
CA GLY A 1 -11.76 -29.84 17.33
C GLY A 1 -12.34 -28.51 16.92
N ALA A 2 -13.03 -27.80 17.81
CA ALA A 2 -14.06 -26.82 17.42
C ALA A 2 -13.68 -25.86 16.27
N PHE A 3 -12.46 -25.32 16.26
CA PHE A 3 -11.97 -24.43 15.20
C PHE A 3 -11.88 -25.11 13.82
N PHE A 4 -11.33 -26.32 13.75
CA PHE A 4 -11.27 -27.11 12.51
C PHE A 4 -12.69 -27.43 12.00
N ASP A 5 -13.59 -27.80 12.92
CA ASP A 5 -14.95 -28.22 12.57
C ASP A 5 -15.74 -27.04 11.94
N TYR A 6 -15.54 -25.81 12.41
CA TYR A 6 -16.16 -24.61 11.82
C TYR A 6 -15.65 -24.27 10.43
N ILE A 7 -14.35 -24.46 10.18
CA ILE A 7 -13.77 -24.24 8.83
C ILE A 7 -14.25 -25.35 7.89
N TRP A 8 -14.20 -26.61 8.33
CA TRP A 8 -14.58 -27.77 7.53
C TRP A 8 -16.06 -27.73 7.11
N ASN A 9 -16.95 -27.30 8.02
CA ASN A 9 -18.37 -27.13 7.73
C ASN A 9 -18.69 -25.86 6.91
N GLY A 10 -17.68 -25.04 6.57
CA GLY A 10 -17.85 -23.82 5.79
C GLY A 10 -18.48 -22.65 6.55
N TRP A 11 -18.56 -22.72 7.87
CA TRP A 11 -19.12 -21.64 8.71
C TRP A 11 -18.11 -20.52 8.97
N LEU A 12 -16.82 -20.81 8.80
CA LEU A 12 -15.74 -19.85 8.91
C LEU A 12 -14.86 -19.90 7.66
N CYS A 13 -14.86 -18.81 6.88
CA CYS A 13 -13.98 -18.65 5.73
C CYS A 13 -12.79 -17.76 6.11
N LEU A 14 -11.57 -18.30 6.00
CA LEU A 14 -10.35 -17.57 6.31
C LEU A 14 -9.90 -16.71 5.12
N ALA A 15 -9.26 -15.58 5.40
CA ALA A 15 -8.61 -14.78 4.37
C ALA A 15 -7.54 -15.61 3.64
N SER A 16 -7.35 -15.37 2.33
CA SER A 16 -6.39 -16.13 1.53
C SER A 16 -4.98 -16.20 2.15
N PRO A 17 -4.39 -15.11 2.68
CA PRO A 17 -3.05 -15.17 3.27
C PRO A 17 -2.98 -16.01 4.55
N VAL A 18 -4.06 -16.06 5.35
CA VAL A 18 -4.12 -16.95 6.52
C VAL A 18 -4.05 -18.40 6.06
N LEU A 19 -4.88 -18.78 5.08
CA LEU A 19 -4.89 -20.15 4.58
C LEU A 19 -3.58 -20.54 3.86
N SER A 20 -2.94 -19.61 3.15
CA SER A 20 -1.74 -19.89 2.36
C SER A 20 -0.42 -19.84 3.15
N ASN A 21 -0.35 -19.06 4.24
CA ASN A 21 0.91 -18.75 4.91
C ASN A 21 0.99 -19.26 6.37
N THR A 22 -0.14 -19.48 7.06
CA THR A 22 -0.12 -19.94 8.46
C THR A 22 0.57 -21.30 8.58
N GLY A 23 1.53 -21.41 9.51
CA GLY A 23 2.31 -22.64 9.72
C GLY A 23 3.46 -22.84 8.72
N THR A 24 3.77 -21.82 7.91
CA THR A 24 4.91 -21.82 6.99
C THR A 24 5.84 -20.64 7.29
N ASP A 25 7.08 -20.69 6.81
CA ASP A 25 8.02 -19.55 6.87
C ASP A 25 7.81 -18.55 5.70
N ARG A 26 6.72 -18.69 4.94
CA ARG A 26 6.45 -17.91 3.72
C ARG A 26 5.41 -16.83 3.98
N GLY A 27 5.74 -15.58 3.64
CA GLY A 27 4.77 -14.48 3.56
C GLY A 27 4.20 -14.05 4.91
N LEU A 28 3.13 -13.26 4.88
CA LEU A 28 2.44 -12.75 6.08
C LEU A 28 0.97 -13.20 6.06
N PRO A 29 0.33 -13.46 7.22
CA PRO A 29 -1.10 -13.79 7.29
C PRO A 29 -2.01 -12.55 7.12
N ILE A 30 -1.45 -11.41 6.69
CA ILE A 30 -2.11 -10.11 6.58
C ILE A 30 -2.42 -9.84 5.10
N SER A 31 -3.62 -9.32 4.81
CA SER A 31 -4.06 -9.05 3.43
C SER A 31 -3.88 -7.60 2.99
N CYS A 32 -4.04 -6.65 3.90
CA CYS A 32 -4.07 -5.22 3.60
C CYS A 32 -3.18 -4.44 4.55
N PHE A 33 -2.56 -3.40 4.02
CA PHE A 33 -1.73 -2.46 4.75
C PHE A 33 -2.14 -1.03 4.43
N GLY A 34 -1.86 -0.10 5.33
CA GLY A 34 -2.08 1.32 5.15
C GLY A 34 -0.82 2.10 5.49
N ILE A 35 -0.48 3.07 4.65
CA ILE A 35 0.62 4.01 4.89
C ILE A 35 0.12 5.43 4.69
N ASP A 36 0.59 6.36 5.53
CA ASP A 36 0.34 7.80 5.39
C ASP A 36 1.63 8.51 5.01
N VAL A 37 1.54 9.40 4.01
CA VAL A 37 2.68 10.09 3.42
C VAL A 37 2.70 11.55 3.86
N ALA A 38 3.81 11.98 4.46
CA ALA A 38 4.05 13.35 4.87
C ALA A 38 4.63 14.22 3.74
N ASP A 39 4.56 15.54 3.90
CA ASP A 39 4.93 16.56 2.90
C ASP A 39 6.45 16.78 2.76
N SER A 40 7.23 15.71 2.56
CA SER A 40 8.67 15.78 2.35
C SER A 40 9.17 14.71 1.40
N ILE A 41 10.23 14.99 0.64
CA ILE A 41 10.83 14.02 -0.29
C ILE A 41 11.36 12.79 0.46
N GLN A 42 11.90 12.99 1.66
CA GLN A 42 12.38 11.93 2.53
C GLN A 42 11.24 10.97 2.90
N ASP A 43 10.11 11.51 3.36
CA ASP A 43 8.97 10.68 3.76
C ASP A 43 8.33 10.00 2.54
N ILE A 44 8.09 10.73 1.44
CA ILE A 44 7.58 10.19 0.17
C ILE A 44 8.44 9.00 -0.31
N GLY A 45 9.76 9.15 -0.28
CA GLY A 45 10.69 8.07 -0.66
C GLY A 45 10.65 6.89 0.30
N SER A 46 10.63 7.16 1.62
CA SER A 46 10.57 6.10 2.63
C SER A 46 9.26 5.31 2.58
N LYS A 47 8.13 5.98 2.32
CA LYS A 47 6.82 5.35 2.16
C LYS A 47 6.70 4.60 0.85
N ASN A 48 7.38 5.03 -0.20
CA ASN A 48 7.50 4.22 -1.41
C ASN A 48 8.26 2.92 -1.14
N LEU A 49 9.38 2.97 -0.40
CA LEU A 49 10.11 1.76 0.01
C LEU A 49 9.26 0.85 0.90
N GLU A 50 8.54 1.42 1.87
CA GLU A 50 7.62 0.67 2.73
C GLU A 50 6.55 -0.03 1.90
N MET A 51 5.91 0.67 0.96
CA MET A 51 4.95 0.09 0.02
C MET A 51 5.56 -1.09 -0.76
N MET A 52 6.79 -0.96 -1.26
CA MET A 52 7.48 -2.04 -1.97
C MET A 52 7.67 -3.27 -1.07
N LEU A 53 8.14 -3.06 0.15
CA LEU A 53 8.37 -4.16 1.10
C LEU A 53 7.06 -4.88 1.45
N LEU A 54 5.97 -4.14 1.62
CA LEU A 54 4.64 -4.70 1.92
C LEU A 54 4.06 -5.44 0.70
N ALA A 55 4.14 -4.84 -0.49
CA ALA A 55 3.69 -5.44 -1.74
C ALA A 55 4.47 -6.73 -2.07
N LYS A 56 5.79 -6.77 -1.78
CA LYS A 56 6.62 -7.97 -1.93
C LYS A 56 6.10 -9.13 -1.10
N HIS A 57 5.38 -8.92 0.00
CA HIS A 57 4.79 -9.97 0.83
C HIS A 57 3.34 -10.34 0.43
N GLY A 58 2.82 -9.73 -0.64
CA GLY A 58 1.55 -10.12 -1.27
C GLY A 58 0.31 -9.44 -0.70
N GLY A 59 0.46 -8.41 0.13
CA GLY A 59 -0.65 -7.59 0.59
C GLY A 59 -0.92 -6.39 -0.32
N GLY A 60 -2.17 -5.92 -0.32
CA GLY A 60 -2.55 -4.65 -0.93
C GLY A 60 -2.19 -3.48 -0.02
N VAL A 61 -1.82 -2.33 -0.61
CA VAL A 61 -1.40 -1.14 0.15
C VAL A 61 -2.29 0.06 -0.15
N GLY A 62 -2.94 0.61 0.87
CA GLY A 62 -3.62 1.91 0.81
C GLY A 62 -2.65 3.04 1.19
N ILE A 63 -2.62 4.10 0.39
CA ILE A 63 -1.64 5.19 0.46
C ILE A 63 -2.38 6.51 0.69
N GLY A 64 -2.29 7.05 1.91
CA GLY A 64 -2.82 8.37 2.25
C GLY A 64 -1.87 9.47 1.83
N ILE A 65 -2.30 10.37 0.94
CA ILE A 65 -1.48 11.48 0.41
C ILE A 65 -1.96 12.86 0.85
N ASN A 66 -2.78 12.89 1.91
CA ASN A 66 -3.46 14.09 2.40
C ASN A 66 -2.55 15.26 2.81
N GLN A 67 -1.30 14.97 3.17
CA GLN A 67 -0.37 15.99 3.66
C GLN A 67 0.44 16.62 2.52
N ILE A 68 0.50 16.00 1.35
CA ILE A 68 1.34 16.47 0.25
C ILE A 68 0.78 17.79 -0.29
N ARG A 69 1.58 18.86 -0.28
CA ARG A 69 1.14 20.18 -0.73
C ARG A 69 0.63 20.17 -2.18
N PRO A 70 -0.37 21.01 -2.52
CA PRO A 70 -0.96 21.07 -3.85
C PRO A 70 0.00 21.63 -4.91
N ALA A 71 -0.38 21.52 -6.17
CA ALA A 71 0.36 22.15 -7.26
C ALA A 71 0.43 23.68 -7.06
N GLY A 72 1.58 24.28 -7.39
CA GLY A 72 1.84 25.71 -7.19
C GLY A 72 2.25 26.12 -5.77
N ALA A 73 2.16 25.22 -4.77
CA ALA A 73 2.66 25.51 -3.44
C ALA A 73 4.18 25.74 -3.44
N LYS A 74 4.66 26.72 -2.66
CA LYS A 74 6.09 27.06 -2.60
C LYS A 74 6.90 25.94 -1.93
N ILE A 75 8.08 25.67 -2.48
CA ILE A 75 9.08 24.80 -1.87
C ILE A 75 10.18 25.68 -1.27
N THR A 76 10.55 25.44 0.00
CA THR A 76 11.60 26.24 0.66
C THR A 76 12.92 26.16 -0.11
N GLY A 77 13.43 27.32 -0.54
CA GLY A 77 14.68 27.41 -1.30
C GLY A 77 14.62 26.83 -2.71
N ASN A 78 13.41 26.58 -3.25
CA ASN A 78 13.21 26.04 -4.58
C ASN A 78 11.93 26.66 -5.21
N GLY A 79 11.56 26.24 -6.42
CA GLY A 79 10.36 26.69 -7.12
C GLY A 79 9.06 26.23 -6.47
N THR A 80 8.11 25.78 -7.29
CA THR A 80 6.79 25.34 -6.84
C THR A 80 6.63 23.83 -6.96
N SER A 81 5.74 23.27 -6.14
CA SER A 81 5.32 21.86 -6.21
C SER A 81 4.48 21.60 -7.46
N ASP A 82 4.60 20.40 -8.03
CA ASP A 82 3.71 19.87 -9.07
C ASP A 82 2.50 19.11 -8.49
N GLY A 83 2.34 19.15 -7.16
CA GLY A 83 1.24 18.52 -6.45
C GLY A 83 1.38 17.00 -6.35
N VAL A 84 0.25 16.33 -6.15
CA VAL A 84 0.20 14.89 -5.82
C VAL A 84 0.37 13.96 -7.03
N VAL A 85 -0.03 14.41 -8.22
CA VAL A 85 -0.14 13.56 -9.42
C VAL A 85 1.17 12.89 -9.82
N PRO A 86 2.34 13.58 -9.84
CA PRO A 86 3.60 12.92 -10.16
C PRO A 86 3.97 11.81 -9.16
N PHE A 87 3.70 12.01 -7.87
CA PHE A 87 3.94 10.99 -6.84
C PHE A 87 2.99 9.80 -6.99
N CYS A 88 1.72 10.02 -7.33
CA CYS A 88 0.79 8.94 -7.67
C CYS A 88 1.30 8.06 -8.83
N LYS A 89 1.89 8.68 -9.87
CA LYS A 89 2.50 7.93 -11.00
C LYS A 89 3.71 7.11 -10.57
N ILE A 90 4.49 7.60 -9.59
CA ILE A 90 5.61 6.84 -9.00
C ILE A 90 5.07 5.60 -8.26
N TYR A 91 4.02 5.77 -7.45
CA TYR A 91 3.41 4.64 -6.74
C TYR A 91 2.82 3.60 -7.69
N ASP A 92 2.12 4.04 -8.75
CA ASP A 92 1.59 3.15 -9.80
C ASP A 92 2.70 2.33 -10.49
N SER A 93 3.78 2.99 -10.90
CA SER A 93 4.91 2.29 -11.51
C SER A 93 5.60 1.34 -10.52
N THR A 94 5.69 1.74 -9.26
CA THR A 94 6.38 0.96 -8.23
C THR A 94 5.58 -0.28 -7.83
N ILE A 95 4.25 -0.21 -7.72
CA ILE A 95 3.42 -1.38 -7.43
C ILE A 95 3.47 -2.40 -8.57
N LEU A 96 3.53 -1.93 -9.83
CA LEU A 96 3.73 -2.78 -11.00
C LEU A 96 5.10 -3.48 -10.97
N ALA A 97 6.15 -2.75 -10.59
CA ALA A 97 7.51 -3.29 -10.50
C ALA A 97 7.71 -4.29 -9.36
N THR A 98 6.91 -4.19 -8.28
CA THR A 98 7.09 -5.00 -7.06
C THR A 98 6.23 -6.27 -7.03
N ASN A 99 5.73 -6.70 -8.19
CA ASN A 99 4.82 -7.84 -8.31
C ASN A 99 5.50 -9.20 -8.00
N GLN A 100 4.88 -10.01 -7.14
CA GLN A 100 5.33 -11.32 -6.65
C GLN A 100 5.41 -12.45 -7.70
N GLY A 101 5.07 -12.20 -8.97
CA GLY A 101 5.33 -13.10 -10.10
C GLY A 101 4.66 -14.49 -10.09
N SER A 102 3.95 -14.91 -9.03
CA SER A 102 3.47 -16.29 -8.91
C SER A 102 1.99 -16.48 -8.56
N VAL A 103 1.25 -15.45 -8.09
CA VAL A 103 -0.17 -15.63 -7.72
C VAL A 103 -1.09 -14.49 -8.17
N ARG A 104 -0.73 -13.20 -7.97
CA ARG A 104 -1.60 -12.02 -8.27
C ARG A 104 -0.74 -10.77 -8.54
N ARG A 105 -1.24 -9.82 -9.36
CA ARG A 105 -0.63 -8.48 -9.49
C ARG A 105 -0.69 -7.75 -8.15
N GLY A 106 0.34 -6.96 -7.83
CA GLY A 106 0.30 -6.04 -6.70
C GLY A 106 -0.88 -5.07 -6.86
N ALA A 107 -1.51 -4.71 -5.74
CA ALA A 107 -2.64 -3.80 -5.70
C ALA A 107 -2.34 -2.65 -4.73
N ALA A 108 -2.61 -1.43 -5.17
CA ALA A 108 -2.51 -0.24 -4.35
C ALA A 108 -3.73 0.66 -4.56
N SER A 109 -4.13 1.37 -3.51
CA SER A 109 -5.08 2.48 -3.59
C SER A 109 -4.40 3.76 -3.13
N VAL A 110 -4.70 4.88 -3.80
CA VAL A 110 -4.29 6.20 -3.33
C VAL A 110 -5.52 6.93 -2.82
N ASN A 111 -5.43 7.49 -1.63
CA ASN A 111 -6.53 8.11 -0.91
C ASN A 111 -6.20 9.56 -0.60
N ILE A 112 -7.14 10.45 -0.95
CA ILE A 112 -7.04 11.89 -0.73
C ILE A 112 -8.37 12.45 -0.23
N ASN A 113 -8.30 13.41 0.69
CA ASN A 113 -9.46 14.10 1.22
C ASN A 113 -10.15 14.92 0.13
N ILE A 114 -11.49 14.98 0.17
CA ILE A 114 -12.30 15.75 -0.81
C ILE A 114 -11.99 17.24 -0.81
N ASP A 115 -11.61 17.78 0.36
CA ASP A 115 -11.28 19.19 0.53
C ASP A 115 -9.80 19.51 0.20
N HIS A 116 -9.03 18.51 -0.27
CA HIS A 116 -7.64 18.73 -0.62
C HIS A 116 -7.55 19.63 -1.87
N PRO A 117 -6.74 20.70 -1.85
CA PRO A 117 -6.64 21.66 -2.96
C PRO A 117 -5.78 21.16 -4.14
N ALA A 118 -5.74 19.83 -4.34
CA ALA A 118 -4.75 19.10 -5.16
C ALA A 118 -4.48 19.72 -6.54
#